data_AF-A0A1C6B6D5-F1
#
_entry.id   AF-A0A1C6B6D5-F1
#
_cell.length_a   1.000
_cell.length_b   1.000
_cell.length_c   1.000
_cell.angle_alpha   90.00
_cell.angle_beta   90.00
_cell.angle_gamma   90.00
#
_symmetry.space_group_name_H-M   'P 1'
#
loop_
_entity.id
_entity.type
_entity.pdbx_description
1 polymer ?
#
loop_
_entity_poly.entity_id
_entity_poly.type
_entity_poly.pdbx_seq_one_letter_code
_entity_poly.pdbx_strand_id
1 'polypeptide(L)'
;MGEKFWWIYDIISVVVIIFFVFSGARKGFSKILITALGCVASIAAALFIGSKTTDFIYDKFFIKNNVKSVEEALEDYQPEDVIKTIIESNELSGVLSNEKIEAILKSGNSIDKLYDYANSEAGNIVSSPDVFDADIINGFAEAFANQIGINLPPYVVNEITKNVSNNEKLFNSMIDMLMNHPQEVPEFIEENYIREPAKRIINAAVFLIVFFILMTIITIVINRTVNFGLLNGFDRLDKFAGGILGIIEAAAAIMIIAVAVKMMINISESDNSFISMNAVEKTKIFRYFYQLL
;
A
#
# COMPACT_ATOMS: atom_id res chain seq x y z
N MET A 1 -7.28 7.60 -15.55
CA MET A 1 -6.67 7.52 -16.91
C MET A 1 -5.65 6.39 -17.05
N GLY A 2 -5.00 5.94 -15.96
CA GLY A 2 -3.97 4.90 -15.99
C GLY A 2 -4.37 3.53 -16.56
N GLU A 3 -5.63 3.10 -16.39
CA GLU A 3 -6.10 1.83 -16.96
C GLU A 3 -5.90 1.72 -18.47
N LYS A 4 -5.94 2.82 -19.23
CA LYS A 4 -5.73 2.81 -20.68
C LYS A 4 -4.29 2.46 -21.08
N PHE A 5 -3.37 2.49 -20.13
CA PHE A 5 -1.94 2.28 -20.33
C PHE A 5 -1.44 0.92 -19.81
N TRP A 6 -2.34 -0.02 -19.50
CA TRP A 6 -2.00 -1.38 -19.05
C TRP A 6 -0.96 -2.07 -19.97
N TRP A 7 -1.04 -1.82 -21.29
CA TRP A 7 -0.16 -2.42 -22.29
C TRP A 7 1.32 -2.03 -22.10
N ILE A 8 1.63 -0.93 -21.40
CA ILE A 8 3.02 -0.51 -21.15
C ILE A 8 3.73 -1.52 -20.25
N TYR A 9 3.06 -2.08 -19.24
CA TYR A 9 3.66 -3.10 -18.37
C TYR A 9 4.05 -4.37 -19.15
N ASP A 10 3.23 -4.77 -20.12
CA ASP A 10 3.52 -5.93 -20.97
C ASP A 10 4.64 -5.61 -21.97
N ILE A 11 4.68 -4.42 -22.56
CA ILE A 11 5.79 -4.00 -23.44
C ILE A 11 7.10 -3.98 -22.65
N ILE A 12 7.12 -3.39 -21.46
CA ILE A 12 8.31 -3.39 -20.59
C ILE A 12 8.74 -4.82 -20.28
N SER A 13 7.80 -5.70 -19.93
CA SER A 13 8.10 -7.12 -19.65
C SER A 13 8.74 -7.82 -20.85
N VAL A 14 8.20 -7.62 -22.07
CA VAL A 14 8.76 -8.18 -23.30
C VAL A 14 10.15 -7.62 -23.60
N VAL A 15 10.34 -6.30 -23.45
CA VAL A 15 11.64 -5.64 -23.65
C VAL A 15 12.69 -6.18 -22.67
N VAL A 16 12.31 -6.37 -21.40
CA VAL A 16 13.17 -6.96 -20.37
C VAL A 16 13.54 -8.40 -20.76
N ILE A 17 12.58 -9.24 -21.14
CA ILE A 17 12.84 -10.62 -21.59
C ILE A 17 13.82 -10.63 -22.76
N ILE A 18 13.55 -9.84 -23.79
CA ILE A 18 14.40 -9.74 -24.98
C ILE A 18 15.82 -9.30 -24.58
N PHE A 19 15.94 -8.25 -23.76
CA PHE A 19 17.23 -7.73 -23.30
C PHE A 19 18.04 -8.81 -22.57
N PHE A 20 17.44 -9.53 -21.62
CA PHE A 20 18.14 -10.54 -20.83
C PHE A 20 18.46 -11.80 -21.64
N VAL A 21 17.61 -12.21 -22.58
CA VAL A 21 17.92 -13.31 -23.53
C VAL A 21 19.12 -12.95 -24.40
N PHE A 22 19.14 -11.75 -25.00
CA PHE A 22 20.27 -11.31 -25.82
C PHE A 22 21.55 -11.10 -25.00
N SER A 23 21.43 -10.53 -23.79
CA SER A 23 22.54 -10.36 -22.86
C SER A 23 23.12 -11.70 -22.43
N GLY A 24 22.26 -12.67 -22.09
CA GLY A 24 22.66 -14.03 -21.72
C GLY A 24 23.35 -14.76 -22.86
N ALA A 25 22.82 -14.65 -24.08
CA ALA A 25 23.46 -15.21 -25.25
C ALA A 25 24.84 -14.60 -25.54
N ARG A 26 25.07 -13.32 -25.24
CA ARG A 26 26.39 -12.66 -25.41
C ARG A 26 27.37 -13.00 -24.30
N LYS A 27 26.90 -13.12 -23.05
CA LYS A 27 27.73 -13.42 -21.87
C LYS A 27 28.27 -14.86 -21.88
N GLY A 28 27.57 -15.77 -22.55
CA GLY A 28 27.87 -17.21 -22.54
C GLY A 28 27.31 -17.90 -21.30
N PHE A 29 27.24 -19.24 -21.33
CA PHE A 29 26.56 -20.07 -20.33
C PHE A 29 27.13 -19.89 -18.93
N SER A 30 28.45 -19.83 -18.81
CA SER A 30 29.11 -19.87 -17.50
C SER A 30 28.87 -18.60 -16.69
N LYS A 31 28.94 -17.43 -17.34
CA LYS A 31 28.71 -16.15 -16.67
C LYS A 31 27.24 -15.98 -16.30
N ILE A 32 26.33 -16.38 -17.17
CA ILE A 32 24.88 -16.26 -16.90
C ILE A 32 24.44 -17.26 -15.82
N LEU A 33 25.03 -18.46 -15.75
CA LEU A 33 24.73 -19.42 -14.70
C LEU A 33 25.10 -18.87 -13.31
N ILE A 34 26.29 -18.27 -13.18
CA ILE A 34 26.73 -17.66 -11.92
C ILE A 34 25.85 -16.45 -11.59
N THR A 35 25.47 -15.65 -12.59
CA THR A 35 24.61 -14.47 -12.39
C THR A 35 23.20 -14.89 -11.95
N ALA A 36 22.62 -15.93 -12.56
CA ALA A 36 21.33 -16.50 -12.18
C ALA A 36 21.35 -17.07 -10.75
N LEU A 37 22.38 -17.85 -10.39
CA LEU A 37 22.54 -18.36 -9.02
C LEU A 37 22.71 -17.23 -8.01
N GLY A 38 23.52 -16.22 -8.35
CA GLY A 38 23.70 -15.03 -7.54
C GLY A 38 22.41 -14.24 -7.37
N CYS A 39 21.57 -14.16 -8.40
CA CYS A 39 20.27 -13.53 -8.33
C CYS A 39 19.34 -14.25 -7.33
N VAL A 40 19.24 -15.57 -7.42
CA VAL A 40 18.45 -16.39 -6.47
C VAL A 40 18.97 -16.20 -5.04
N ALA A 41 20.29 -16.25 -4.84
CA ALA A 41 20.90 -16.01 -3.53
C ALA A 41 20.62 -14.61 -3.01
N SER A 42 20.64 -13.59 -3.88
CA SER A 42 20.37 -12.20 -3.52
C SER A 42 18.91 -11.99 -3.10
N ILE A 43 17.96 -12.62 -3.80
CA ILE A 43 16.55 -12.58 -3.43
C ILE A 43 16.36 -13.23 -2.06
N ALA A 44 16.91 -14.42 -1.84
CA ALA A 44 16.80 -15.11 -0.56
C ALA A 44 17.41 -14.29 0.59
N ALA A 45 18.59 -13.72 0.38
CA ALA A 45 19.24 -12.86 1.37
C ALA A 45 18.46 -11.57 1.62
N ALA A 46 17.93 -10.93 0.58
CA ALA A 46 17.14 -9.70 0.71
C ALA A 46 15.83 -9.94 1.48
N LEU A 47 15.13 -11.06 1.24
CA LEU A 47 13.94 -11.44 2.01
C LEU A 47 14.28 -11.68 3.50
N PHE A 48 15.38 -12.40 3.75
CA PHE A 48 15.83 -12.66 5.12
C PHE A 48 16.24 -11.38 5.87
N ILE A 49 16.98 -10.49 5.21
CA ILE A 49 17.40 -9.22 5.81
C ILE A 49 16.21 -8.28 5.99
N GLY A 50 15.30 -8.20 5.00
CA GLY A 50 14.11 -7.38 5.04
C GLY A 50 13.22 -7.71 6.25
N SER A 51 12.89 -8.99 6.42
CA SER A 51 12.06 -9.44 7.55
C SER A 51 12.64 -9.11 8.93
N LYS A 52 13.96 -9.04 9.08
CA LYS A 52 14.62 -8.71 10.36
C LYS A 52 14.83 -7.22 10.60
N THR A 53 14.92 -6.44 9.53
CA THR A 53 15.35 -5.04 9.62
C THR A 53 14.16 -4.08 9.57
N THR A 54 13.03 -4.49 9.00
CA THR A 54 11.83 -3.66 8.86
C THR A 54 11.32 -3.14 10.20
N ASP A 55 11.17 -4.01 11.21
CA ASP A 55 10.69 -3.58 12.54
C ASP A 55 11.64 -2.56 13.16
N PHE A 56 12.94 -2.84 13.14
CA PHE A 56 13.95 -1.93 13.66
C PHE A 56 13.93 -0.56 12.97
N ILE A 57 13.80 -0.53 11.63
CA ILE A 57 13.72 0.73 10.88
C ILE A 57 12.43 1.48 11.22
N TYR A 58 11.30 0.78 11.25
CA TYR A 58 10.00 1.38 11.53
C TYR A 58 9.96 1.99 12.94
N ASP A 59 10.32 1.20 13.94
CA ASP A 59 10.27 1.60 15.35
C ASP A 59 11.20 2.79 15.64
N LYS A 60 12.37 2.79 15.01
CA LYS A 60 13.39 3.82 15.24
C LYS A 60 13.13 5.13 14.52
N PHE A 61 12.54 5.10 13.33
CA PHE A 61 12.48 6.27 12.45
C PHE A 61 11.06 6.77 12.15
N PHE A 62 10.03 5.93 12.27
CA PHE A 62 8.69 6.26 11.76
C PHE A 62 7.64 6.46 12.85
N ILE A 63 7.63 5.64 13.92
CA ILE A 63 6.57 5.72 14.96
C ILE A 63 6.37 7.15 15.47
N LYS A 64 7.44 7.78 15.95
CA LYS A 64 7.37 9.13 16.52
C LYS A 64 6.86 10.17 15.51
N ASN A 65 7.26 10.06 14.25
CA ASN A 65 6.82 10.99 13.22
C ASN A 65 5.35 10.77 12.87
N ASN A 66 4.92 9.52 12.74
CA ASN A 66 3.55 9.17 12.40
C ASN A 66 2.57 9.61 13.49
N VAL A 67 2.88 9.30 14.77
CA VAL A 67 2.07 9.76 15.92
C VAL A 67 1.95 11.27 15.91
N LYS A 68 3.07 11.98 15.74
CA LYS A 68 3.07 13.44 15.68
C LYS A 68 2.25 13.99 14.50
N SER A 69 2.34 13.38 13.31
CA SER A 69 1.56 13.80 12.15
C SER A 69 0.06 13.58 12.33
N VAL A 70 -0.34 12.52 13.05
CA VAL A 70 -1.74 12.32 13.44
C VAL A 70 -2.19 13.37 14.44
N GLU A 71 -1.37 13.66 15.46
CA GLU A 71 -1.64 14.70 16.46
C GLU A 71 -1.85 16.07 15.80
N GLU A 72 -0.95 16.48 14.90
CA GLU A 72 -1.06 17.73 14.13
C GLU A 72 -2.28 17.74 13.19
N ALA A 73 -2.69 16.58 12.66
CA ALA A 73 -3.89 16.48 11.83
C ALA A 73 -5.19 16.57 12.65
N LEU A 74 -5.14 16.30 13.96
CA LEU A 74 -6.31 16.25 14.83
C LEU A 74 -6.44 17.43 15.79
N GLU A 75 -5.50 18.38 15.79
CA GLU A 75 -5.44 19.49 16.75
C GLU A 75 -6.77 20.24 16.93
N ASP A 76 -7.47 20.50 15.81
CA ASP A 76 -8.78 21.18 15.80
C ASP A 76 -9.94 20.26 15.35
N TYR A 77 -9.74 18.94 15.36
CA TYR A 77 -10.76 18.01 14.88
C TYR A 77 -11.87 17.82 15.91
N GLN A 78 -13.11 18.10 15.52
CA GLN A 78 -14.31 17.91 16.34
C GLN A 78 -15.24 16.90 15.66
N PRO A 79 -15.38 15.66 16.19
CA PRO A 79 -16.21 14.62 15.58
C PRO A 79 -17.68 15.03 15.40
N GLU A 80 -18.23 15.80 16.34
CA GLU A 80 -19.60 16.28 16.31
C GLU A 80 -19.90 17.22 15.13
N ASP A 81 -18.93 18.04 14.70
CA ASP A 81 -19.08 18.91 13.53
C ASP A 81 -19.21 18.10 12.25
N VAL A 82 -18.44 17.01 12.15
CA VAL A 82 -18.49 16.07 11.02
C VAL A 82 -19.84 15.36 10.98
N ILE A 83 -20.27 14.79 12.11
CA ILE A 83 -21.56 14.08 12.21
C ILE A 83 -22.72 15.02 11.90
N LYS A 84 -22.70 16.24 12.43
CA LYS A 84 -23.69 17.26 12.10
C LYS A 84 -23.74 17.55 10.61
N THR A 85 -22.58 17.77 9.99
CA THR A 85 -22.49 18.05 8.55
C THR A 85 -23.09 16.92 7.72
N ILE A 86 -22.81 15.65 8.09
CA ILE A 86 -23.37 14.49 7.39
C ILE A 86 -24.90 14.50 7.48
N ILE A 87 -25.46 14.67 8.68
CA ILE A 87 -26.92 14.66 8.89
C ILE A 87 -27.58 15.84 8.16
N GLU A 88 -27.01 17.05 8.24
CA GLU A 88 -27.59 18.25 7.61
C GLU A 88 -27.46 18.23 6.07
N SER A 89 -26.40 17.64 5.53
CA SER A 89 -26.14 17.62 4.07
C SER A 89 -27.13 16.80 3.25
N ASN A 90 -27.83 15.86 3.89
CA ASN A 90 -28.80 14.99 3.23
C ASN A 90 -30.21 15.65 3.06
N GLU A 91 -30.36 16.96 3.30
CA GLU A 91 -31.66 17.65 3.42
C GLU A 91 -32.55 17.12 4.55
N LEU A 92 -31.93 16.48 5.57
CA LEU A 92 -32.63 15.57 6.48
C LEU A 92 -33.05 16.14 7.84
N SER A 93 -32.72 17.37 8.24
CA SER A 93 -33.20 17.85 9.56
C SER A 93 -33.10 19.37 9.76
N GLY A 94 -33.82 19.88 10.75
CA GLY A 94 -33.61 21.22 11.30
C GLY A 94 -32.22 21.42 11.91
N VAL A 95 -31.94 22.62 12.43
CA VAL A 95 -30.62 23.01 12.96
C VAL A 95 -30.24 22.13 14.15
N LEU A 96 -29.22 21.28 13.98
CA LEU A 96 -28.76 20.36 15.04
C LEU A 96 -27.81 21.06 16.02
N SER A 97 -27.87 20.67 17.29
CA SER A 97 -26.97 21.14 18.35
C SER A 97 -25.76 20.23 18.47
N ASN A 98 -24.56 20.82 18.41
CA ASN A 98 -23.30 20.10 18.60
C ASN A 98 -23.22 19.48 20.00
N GLU A 99 -23.71 20.18 21.02
CA GLU A 99 -23.68 19.70 22.40
C GLU A 99 -24.50 18.41 22.59
N LYS A 100 -25.65 18.31 21.90
CA LYS A 100 -26.47 17.10 21.91
C LYS A 100 -25.77 15.96 21.17
N ILE A 101 -25.17 16.24 20.01
CA ILE A 101 -24.41 15.24 19.23
C ILE A 101 -23.23 14.72 20.06
N GLU A 102 -22.43 15.62 20.64
CA GLU A 102 -21.30 15.28 21.51
C GLU A 102 -21.73 14.36 22.66
N ALA A 103 -22.86 14.67 23.32
CA ALA A 103 -23.41 13.85 24.39
C ALA A 103 -23.85 12.45 23.89
N ILE A 104 -24.43 12.36 22.69
CA ILE A 104 -24.79 11.08 22.07
C ILE A 104 -23.54 10.27 21.76
N LEU A 105 -22.52 10.87 21.14
CA LEU A 105 -21.27 10.21 20.79
C LEU A 105 -20.55 9.65 22.03
N LYS A 106 -20.52 10.39 23.15
CA LYS A 106 -19.95 9.93 24.43
C LYS A 106 -20.72 8.78 25.09
N SER A 107 -22.00 8.62 24.78
CA SER A 107 -22.88 7.71 25.52
C SER A 107 -22.86 6.25 25.05
N GLY A 108 -22.16 5.95 23.94
CA GLY A 108 -22.15 4.64 23.30
C GLY A 108 -23.48 4.28 22.60
N ASN A 109 -23.42 3.32 21.67
CA ASN A 109 -24.50 2.99 20.72
C ASN A 109 -25.03 4.25 20.00
N SER A 110 -24.09 4.98 19.41
CA SER A 110 -24.31 6.37 18.99
C SER A 110 -25.24 6.47 17.77
N ILE A 111 -25.21 5.50 16.87
CA ILE A 111 -25.96 5.57 15.60
C ILE A 111 -27.47 5.58 15.84
N ASP A 112 -28.01 4.63 16.61
CA ASP A 112 -29.44 4.58 16.96
C ASP A 112 -29.93 5.90 17.56
N LYS A 113 -29.15 6.47 18.48
CA LYS A 113 -29.47 7.72 19.17
C LYS A 113 -29.37 8.93 18.25
N LEU A 114 -28.42 8.93 17.31
CA LEU A 114 -28.30 9.97 16.28
C LEU A 114 -29.51 9.93 15.34
N TYR A 115 -29.98 8.73 14.99
CA TYR A 115 -31.18 8.53 14.18
C TYR A 115 -32.43 9.07 14.87
N ASP A 116 -32.65 8.69 16.14
CA ASP A 116 -33.75 9.19 16.94
C ASP A 116 -33.70 10.72 17.09
N TYR A 117 -32.50 11.27 17.31
CA TYR A 117 -32.29 12.70 17.43
C TYR A 117 -32.61 13.43 16.12
N ALA A 118 -32.08 12.95 14.99
CA ALA A 118 -32.33 13.53 13.67
C ALA A 118 -33.83 13.56 13.32
N ASN A 119 -34.54 12.45 13.53
CA ASN A 119 -35.99 12.37 13.31
C ASN A 119 -36.77 13.34 14.20
N SER A 120 -36.35 13.49 15.46
CA SER A 120 -37.02 14.39 16.41
C SER A 120 -36.93 15.86 16.02
N GLU A 121 -35.77 16.30 15.49
CA GLU A 121 -35.54 17.68 15.06
C GLU A 121 -36.10 17.95 13.66
N ALA A 122 -36.14 16.95 12.78
CA ALA A 122 -36.77 17.05 11.47
C ALA A 122 -38.31 17.09 11.54
N GLY A 123 -38.89 16.47 12.58
CA GLY A 123 -40.34 16.30 12.72
C GLY A 123 -40.95 15.28 11.76
N ASN A 124 -40.13 14.51 11.04
CA ASN A 124 -40.50 13.42 10.15
C ASN A 124 -39.41 12.34 10.14
N ILE A 125 -39.63 11.24 9.39
CA ILE A 125 -38.62 10.21 9.20
C ILE A 125 -37.62 10.71 8.16
N VAL A 126 -36.36 10.83 8.57
CA VAL A 126 -35.28 11.33 7.73
C VAL A 126 -34.90 10.32 6.63
N SER A 127 -34.73 9.06 6.99
CA SER A 127 -34.44 7.98 6.03
C SER A 127 -34.78 6.63 6.64
N SER A 128 -34.57 5.53 5.91
CA SER A 128 -34.59 4.20 6.54
C SER A 128 -33.36 4.01 7.43
N PRO A 129 -33.47 3.31 8.57
CA PRO A 129 -32.35 3.07 9.49
C PRO A 129 -31.07 2.60 8.80
N ASP A 130 -31.15 1.56 7.95
CA ASP A 130 -29.99 1.02 7.24
C ASP A 130 -29.26 2.05 6.35
N VAL A 131 -30.01 3.00 5.78
CA VAL A 131 -29.44 4.07 4.94
C VAL A 131 -28.80 5.13 5.82
N PHE A 132 -29.45 5.52 6.92
CA PHE A 132 -28.89 6.45 7.90
C PHE A 132 -27.58 5.93 8.48
N ASP A 133 -27.56 4.67 8.90
CA ASP A 133 -26.38 4.03 9.48
C ASP A 133 -25.23 4.01 8.47
N ALA A 134 -25.52 3.64 7.22
CA ALA A 134 -24.53 3.63 6.15
C ALA A 134 -23.99 5.03 5.86
N ASP A 135 -24.85 6.05 5.80
CA ASP A 135 -24.45 7.44 5.55
C ASP A 135 -23.54 7.97 6.67
N ILE A 136 -23.90 7.71 7.92
CA ILE A 136 -23.11 8.12 9.09
C ILE A 136 -21.76 7.41 9.11
N ILE A 137 -21.73 6.08 8.99
CA ILE A 137 -20.49 5.30 9.04
C ILE A 137 -19.57 5.66 7.89
N ASN A 138 -20.10 5.72 6.66
CA ASN A 138 -19.28 5.96 5.47
C ASN A 138 -18.86 7.42 5.36
N GLY A 139 -19.78 8.36 5.62
CA GLY A 139 -19.48 9.79 5.62
C GLY A 139 -18.46 10.16 6.69
N PHE A 140 -18.56 9.58 7.89
CA PHE A 140 -17.56 9.77 8.93
C PHE A 140 -16.22 9.16 8.54
N ALA A 141 -16.20 7.92 8.05
CA ALA A 141 -14.95 7.26 7.63
C ALA A 141 -14.22 8.10 6.57
N GLU A 142 -14.94 8.61 5.58
CA GLU A 142 -14.37 9.46 4.52
C GLU A 142 -13.87 10.80 5.06
N ALA A 143 -14.68 11.51 5.85
CA ALA A 143 -14.31 12.81 6.41
C ALA A 143 -13.11 12.69 7.38
N PHE A 144 -13.11 11.69 8.25
CA PHE A 144 -12.00 11.41 9.17
C PHE A 144 -10.74 11.00 8.41
N ALA A 145 -10.84 10.09 7.44
CA ALA A 145 -9.70 9.69 6.62
C ALA A 145 -9.10 10.89 5.88
N ASN A 146 -9.93 11.78 5.34
CA ASN A 146 -9.49 13.01 4.67
C ASN A 146 -8.80 13.99 5.64
N GLN A 147 -9.30 14.14 6.87
CA GLN A 147 -8.67 14.97 7.90
C GLN A 147 -7.26 14.44 8.23
N ILE A 148 -7.15 13.15 8.52
CA ILE A 148 -5.87 12.48 8.80
C ILE A 148 -4.93 12.59 7.60
N GLY A 149 -5.46 12.46 6.39
CA GLY A 149 -4.72 12.55 5.13
C GLY A 149 -4.07 13.90 4.84
N ILE A 150 -4.38 14.97 5.58
CA ILE A 150 -3.73 16.28 5.41
C ILE A 150 -2.21 16.20 5.62
N ASN A 151 -1.78 15.45 6.64
CA ASN A 151 -0.37 15.33 7.03
C ASN A 151 0.21 13.93 6.82
N LEU A 152 -0.61 12.98 6.34
CA LEU A 152 -0.24 11.57 6.25
C LEU A 152 -0.33 11.04 4.82
N PRO A 153 0.44 9.98 4.50
CA PRO A 153 0.42 9.44 3.16
C PRO A 153 -0.94 8.84 2.77
N PRO A 154 -1.25 8.76 1.47
CA PRO A 154 -2.57 8.35 0.98
C PRO A 154 -2.99 6.93 1.34
N TYR A 155 -2.05 6.03 1.57
CA TYR A 155 -2.40 4.68 2.02
C TYR A 155 -3.12 4.67 3.36
N VAL A 156 -2.89 5.67 4.21
CA VAL A 156 -3.56 5.80 5.51
C VAL A 156 -5.04 6.11 5.29
N VAL A 157 -5.34 7.05 4.39
CA VAL A 157 -6.70 7.39 3.98
C VAL A 157 -7.43 6.13 3.48
N ASN A 158 -6.79 5.39 2.56
CA ASN A 158 -7.36 4.16 2.01
C ASN A 158 -7.57 3.07 3.06
N GLU A 159 -6.64 2.89 4.00
CA GLU A 159 -6.74 1.87 5.04
C GLU A 159 -7.87 2.21 6.04
N ILE A 160 -8.02 3.49 6.41
CA ILE A 160 -9.13 3.96 7.27
C ILE A 160 -10.47 3.78 6.54
N THR A 161 -10.63 4.36 5.34
CA THR A 161 -11.88 4.28 4.58
C THR A 161 -12.27 2.83 4.36
N LYS A 162 -11.35 1.98 3.90
CA LYS A 162 -11.65 0.56 3.62
C LYS A 162 -12.08 -0.22 4.85
N ASN A 163 -11.46 0.01 6.00
CA ASN A 163 -11.70 -0.80 7.20
C ASN A 163 -12.90 -0.28 8.00
N VAL A 164 -13.10 1.05 8.06
CA VAL A 164 -14.17 1.68 8.84
C VAL A 164 -15.49 1.77 8.05
N SER A 165 -15.45 2.01 6.73
CA SER A 165 -16.66 2.05 5.92
C SER A 165 -17.44 0.73 6.02
N ASN A 166 -18.75 0.84 6.21
CA ASN A 166 -19.67 -0.28 6.43
C ASN A 166 -19.29 -1.18 7.63
N ASN A 167 -18.51 -0.68 8.59
CA ASN A 167 -18.12 -1.42 9.79
C ASN A 167 -18.47 -0.65 11.05
N GLU A 168 -19.72 -0.82 11.49
CA GLU A 168 -20.28 -0.16 12.68
C GLU A 168 -19.40 -0.36 13.92
N LYS A 169 -18.84 -1.56 14.11
CA LYS A 169 -18.00 -1.85 15.28
C LYS A 169 -16.74 -0.98 15.28
N LEU A 170 -16.05 -0.89 14.15
CA LEU A 170 -14.85 -0.06 14.05
C LEU A 170 -15.17 1.44 14.10
N PHE A 171 -16.29 1.85 13.50
CA PHE A 171 -16.84 3.21 13.67
C PHE A 171 -17.03 3.54 15.15
N ASN A 172 -17.77 2.72 15.89
CA ASN A 172 -18.05 2.94 17.32
C ASN A 172 -16.77 2.96 18.16
N SER A 173 -15.80 2.08 17.87
CA SER A 173 -14.49 2.10 18.54
C SER A 173 -13.70 3.37 18.25
N MET A 174 -13.74 3.88 17.01
CA MET A 174 -13.05 5.11 16.64
C MET A 174 -13.70 6.34 17.29
N ILE A 175 -15.04 6.42 17.30
CA ILE A 175 -15.77 7.47 18.02
C ILE A 175 -15.47 7.42 19.51
N ASP A 176 -15.49 6.25 20.14
CA ASP A 176 -15.16 6.11 21.56
C ASP A 176 -13.75 6.62 21.88
N MET A 177 -12.75 6.25 21.06
CA MET A 177 -11.39 6.77 21.18
C MET A 177 -11.34 8.29 21.05
N LEU A 178 -12.03 8.87 20.06
CA LEU A 178 -12.05 10.32 19.85
C LEU A 178 -12.73 11.08 20.98
N MET A 179 -13.84 10.56 21.51
CA MET A 179 -14.66 11.28 22.48
C MET A 179 -14.19 11.09 23.92
N ASN A 180 -13.67 9.90 24.26
CA ASN A 180 -13.37 9.51 25.63
C ASN A 180 -11.86 9.36 25.89
N HIS A 181 -11.06 9.12 24.84
CA HIS A 181 -9.62 8.91 24.94
C HIS A 181 -8.82 9.73 23.91
N PRO A 182 -9.08 11.04 23.72
CA PRO A 182 -8.52 11.83 22.63
C PRO A 182 -6.98 11.83 22.60
N GLN A 183 -6.33 11.77 23.76
CA GLN A 183 -4.88 11.71 23.89
C GLN A 183 -4.24 10.39 23.42
N GLU A 184 -5.03 9.32 23.26
CA GLU A 184 -4.55 7.99 22.81
C GLU A 184 -4.90 7.74 21.33
N VAL A 185 -5.64 8.65 20.69
CA VAL A 185 -6.03 8.54 19.28
C VAL A 185 -4.80 8.47 18.37
N PRO A 186 -3.76 9.30 18.53
CA PRO A 186 -2.58 9.22 17.67
C PRO A 186 -1.90 7.85 17.67
N GLU A 187 -1.70 7.25 18.84
CA GLU A 187 -1.15 5.89 18.99
C GLU A 187 -2.09 4.84 18.42
N PHE A 188 -3.40 4.96 18.67
CA PHE A 188 -4.40 4.05 18.14
C PHE A 188 -4.42 4.05 16.61
N ILE A 189 -4.35 5.23 15.98
CA ILE A 189 -4.31 5.34 14.52
C ILE A 189 -2.99 4.77 13.97
N GLU A 190 -1.88 5.06 14.64
CA GLU A 190 -0.57 4.52 14.26
C GLU A 190 -0.57 3.00 14.27
N GLU A 191 -1.04 2.37 15.35
CA GLU A 191 -1.00 0.92 15.53
C GLU A 191 -1.95 0.19 14.59
N ASN A 192 -3.16 0.71 14.38
CA ASN A 192 -4.21 0.00 13.65
C ASN A 192 -4.24 0.28 12.14
N TYR A 193 -3.81 1.47 11.70
CA TYR A 193 -4.00 1.90 10.31
C TYR A 193 -2.71 2.32 9.60
N ILE A 194 -1.64 2.66 10.33
CA ILE A 194 -0.39 3.14 9.70
C ILE A 194 0.69 2.06 9.70
N ARG A 195 0.87 1.36 10.83
CA ARG A 195 2.01 0.49 11.11
C ARG A 195 2.20 -0.60 10.08
N GLU A 196 1.21 -1.45 9.88
CA GLU A 196 1.32 -2.59 8.97
C GLU A 196 1.48 -2.16 7.49
N PRO A 197 0.69 -1.20 6.96
CA PRO A 197 0.95 -0.63 5.63
C PRO A 197 2.36 -0.05 5.47
N ALA A 198 2.83 0.75 6.43
CA ALA A 198 4.16 1.35 6.38
C ALA A 198 5.27 0.30 6.43
N LYS A 199 5.15 -0.72 7.29
CA LYS A 199 6.10 -1.85 7.34
C LYS A 199 6.16 -2.60 6.02
N ARG A 200 5.05 -2.81 5.33
CA ARG A 200 5.04 -3.41 3.97
C ARG A 200 5.87 -2.58 2.98
N ILE A 201 5.73 -1.25 3.02
CA ILE A 201 6.49 -0.32 2.16
C ILE A 201 7.99 -0.35 2.50
N ILE A 202 8.33 -0.28 3.79
CA ILE A 202 9.71 -0.35 4.27
C ILE A 202 10.35 -1.68 3.89
N ASN A 203 9.66 -2.80 4.08
CA ASN A 203 10.16 -4.12 3.73
C ASN A 203 10.46 -4.22 2.22
N ALA A 204 9.58 -3.69 1.37
CA ALA A 204 9.81 -3.61 -0.06
C ALA A 204 11.04 -2.75 -0.40
N ALA A 205 11.19 -1.59 0.25
CA ALA A 205 12.36 -0.71 0.06
C ALA A 205 13.67 -1.39 0.48
N VAL A 206 13.70 -2.01 1.67
CA VAL A 206 14.87 -2.75 2.18
C VAL A 206 15.22 -3.91 1.25
N PHE A 207 14.21 -4.67 0.81
CA PHE A 207 14.41 -5.76 -0.15
C PHE A 207 15.08 -5.25 -1.43
N LEU A 208 14.57 -4.17 -2.03
CA LEU A 208 15.15 -3.59 -3.24
C LEU A 208 16.58 -3.11 -3.03
N ILE A 209 16.84 -2.37 -1.95
CA ILE A 209 18.18 -1.84 -1.63
C ILE A 209 19.18 -2.99 -1.46
N VAL A 210 18.84 -3.99 -0.64
CA VAL A 210 19.71 -5.15 -0.38
C VAL A 210 19.93 -5.95 -1.66
N PHE A 211 18.87 -6.21 -2.44
CA PHE A 211 18.97 -6.91 -3.71
C PHE A 211 19.93 -6.20 -4.67
N PHE A 212 19.79 -4.88 -4.86
CA PHE A 212 20.67 -4.12 -5.76
C PHE A 212 22.12 -4.09 -5.28
N ILE A 213 22.35 -3.97 -3.96
CA ILE A 213 23.71 -4.03 -3.39
C ILE A 213 24.35 -5.40 -3.69
N LEU A 214 23.65 -6.50 -3.36
CA LEU A 214 24.17 -7.86 -3.57
C LEU A 214 24.39 -8.15 -5.05
N MET A 215 23.45 -7.77 -5.91
CA MET A 215 23.55 -7.99 -7.35
C MET A 215 24.70 -7.18 -7.97
N THR A 216 24.95 -5.97 -7.46
CA THR A 216 26.11 -5.15 -7.85
C THR A 216 27.42 -5.85 -7.48
N ILE A 217 27.51 -6.38 -6.25
CA ILE A 217 28.69 -7.13 -5.80
C ILE A 217 28.92 -8.37 -6.68
N ILE A 218 27.88 -9.17 -6.93
CA ILE A 218 27.96 -10.36 -7.80
C ILE A 218 28.44 -9.98 -9.20
N THR A 219 27.87 -8.93 -9.78
CA THR A 219 28.25 -8.47 -11.12
C THR A 219 29.72 -8.03 -11.19
N ILE A 220 30.21 -7.33 -10.16
CA ILE A 220 31.63 -6.93 -10.06
C ILE A 220 32.53 -8.17 -9.97
N VAL A 221 32.19 -9.15 -9.14
CA VAL A 221 32.96 -10.39 -8.97
C VAL A 221 33.02 -11.17 -10.29
N ILE A 222 31.89 -11.34 -10.97
CA ILE A 222 31.81 -12.05 -12.26
C ILE A 222 32.66 -11.36 -13.33
N ASN A 223 32.61 -10.03 -13.41
CA ASN A 223 33.35 -9.28 -14.41
C ASN A 223 34.87 -9.24 -14.15
N ARG A 224 35.31 -9.40 -12.89
CA ARG A 224 36.73 -9.50 -12.53
C ARG A 224 37.29 -10.91 -12.58
N THR A 225 36.45 -11.94 -12.52
CA THR A 225 36.91 -13.33 -12.52
C THR A 225 37.32 -13.74 -13.94
N VAL A 226 38.53 -14.29 -14.08
CA VAL A 226 39.09 -14.78 -15.35
C VAL A 226 38.11 -15.74 -16.03
N ASN A 227 37.96 -15.63 -17.36
CA ASN A 227 37.00 -16.38 -18.18
C ASN A 227 36.89 -17.88 -17.80
N PHE A 228 35.95 -18.21 -16.92
CA PHE A 228 35.48 -19.57 -16.73
C PHE A 228 34.56 -19.91 -17.90
N GLY A 229 34.99 -20.84 -18.75
CA GLY A 229 34.19 -21.36 -19.86
C GLY A 229 33.91 -22.84 -19.67
N LEU A 230 32.81 -23.17 -18.98
CA LEU A 230 32.33 -24.54 -18.77
C LEU A 230 32.03 -25.26 -20.10
N LEU A 231 31.67 -24.52 -21.14
CA LEU A 231 31.38 -25.04 -22.49
C LEU A 231 32.43 -24.61 -23.53
N ASN A 232 33.67 -24.37 -23.09
CA ASN A 232 34.78 -24.01 -23.98
C ASN A 232 34.87 -24.99 -25.16
N GLY A 233 34.76 -24.47 -26.40
CA GLY A 233 34.82 -25.23 -27.64
C GLY A 233 33.48 -25.41 -28.38
N PHE A 234 32.33 -25.10 -27.75
CA PHE A 234 31.00 -25.18 -28.38
C PHE A 234 30.27 -23.82 -28.39
N ASP A 235 30.81 -22.85 -29.12
CA ASP A 235 30.31 -21.46 -29.16
C ASP A 235 28.81 -21.31 -29.45
N ARG A 236 28.22 -22.19 -30.27
CA ARG A 236 26.77 -22.13 -30.57
C ARG A 236 25.93 -22.62 -29.39
N LEU A 237 26.36 -23.70 -28.71
CA LEU A 237 25.66 -24.23 -27.55
C LEU A 237 25.81 -23.31 -26.34
N ASP A 238 26.99 -22.71 -26.15
CA ASP A 238 27.26 -21.76 -25.08
C ASP A 238 26.36 -20.52 -25.16
N LYS A 239 26.20 -19.95 -26.37
CA LYS A 239 25.30 -18.82 -26.61
C LYS A 239 23.83 -19.20 -26.48
N PHE A 240 23.43 -20.38 -26.95
CA PHE A 240 22.05 -20.85 -26.85
C PHE A 240 21.64 -21.10 -25.38
N ALA A 241 22.45 -21.85 -24.64
CA ALA A 241 22.24 -22.09 -23.21
C ALA A 241 22.30 -20.77 -22.41
N GLY A 242 23.18 -19.86 -22.83
CA GLY A 242 23.25 -18.48 -22.36
C GLY A 242 21.91 -17.74 -22.49
N GLY A 243 21.28 -17.83 -23.65
CA GLY A 243 19.98 -17.21 -23.93
C GLY A 243 18.84 -17.80 -23.12
N ILE A 244 18.80 -19.13 -22.94
CA ILE A 244 17.78 -19.81 -22.12
C ILE A 244 17.90 -19.37 -20.65
N LEU A 245 19.10 -19.37 -20.08
CA LEU A 245 19.30 -18.90 -18.70
C LEU A 245 18.99 -17.41 -18.56
N GLY A 246 19.15 -16.62 -19.62
CA GLY A 246 18.68 -15.23 -19.68
C GLY A 246 17.17 -15.10 -19.42
N ILE A 247 16.34 -16.10 -19.74
CA ILE A 247 14.91 -16.08 -19.42
C ILE A 247 14.68 -16.12 -17.89
N ILE A 248 15.48 -16.88 -17.16
CA ILE A 248 15.38 -16.98 -15.69
C ILE A 248 15.75 -15.63 -15.06
N GLU A 249 16.80 -14.97 -15.56
CA GLU A 249 17.15 -13.62 -15.13
C GLU A 249 16.08 -12.59 -15.47
N ALA A 250 15.46 -12.70 -16.65
CA ALA A 250 14.35 -11.84 -17.03
C ALA A 250 13.17 -11.99 -16.05
N ALA A 251 12.82 -13.23 -15.69
CA ALA A 251 11.75 -13.50 -14.73
C ALA A 251 12.04 -12.86 -13.36
N ALA A 252 13.27 -12.99 -12.87
CA ALA A 252 13.69 -12.33 -11.64
C ALA A 252 13.64 -10.80 -11.78
N ALA A 253 14.13 -10.22 -12.87
CA ALA A 253 14.08 -8.78 -13.11
C ALA A 253 12.64 -8.24 -13.16
N ILE A 254 11.71 -8.96 -13.80
CA ILE A 254 10.29 -8.61 -13.82
C ILE A 254 9.70 -8.68 -12.42
N MET A 255 10.06 -9.68 -11.60
CA MET A 255 9.63 -9.75 -10.21
C MET A 255 10.11 -8.54 -9.39
N ILE A 256 11.35 -8.09 -9.56
CA ILE A 256 11.88 -6.88 -8.91
C ILE A 256 11.10 -5.63 -9.34
N ILE A 257 10.79 -5.52 -10.64
CA ILE A 257 9.94 -4.43 -11.17
C ILE A 257 8.54 -4.51 -10.54
N ALA A 258 7.97 -5.71 -10.39
CA ALA A 258 6.67 -5.90 -9.78
C ALA A 258 6.64 -5.49 -8.30
N VAL A 259 7.70 -5.77 -7.52
CA VAL A 259 7.85 -5.26 -6.15
C VAL A 259 7.88 -3.73 -6.13
N ALA A 260 8.67 -3.11 -7.02
CA ALA A 260 8.74 -1.66 -7.12
C ALA A 260 7.40 -1.03 -7.50
N VAL A 261 6.68 -1.62 -8.46
CA VAL A 261 5.33 -1.17 -8.84
C VAL A 261 4.34 -1.34 -7.70
N LYS A 262 4.35 -2.47 -6.97
CA LYS A 262 3.48 -2.68 -5.79
C LYS A 262 3.74 -1.64 -4.71
N MET A 263 5.01 -1.30 -4.45
CA MET A 263 5.40 -0.21 -3.55
C MET A 263 4.88 1.14 -4.04
N MET A 264 5.02 1.46 -5.33
CA MET A 264 4.53 2.72 -5.89
C MET A 264 3.00 2.83 -5.85
N ILE A 265 2.26 1.74 -6.12
CA ILE A 265 0.80 1.72 -5.99
C ILE A 265 0.40 2.03 -4.55
N ASN A 266 1.04 1.40 -3.56
CA ASN A 266 0.73 1.64 -2.16
C ASN A 266 1.07 3.08 -1.72
N ILE A 267 2.03 3.76 -2.34
CA ILE A 267 2.37 5.15 -1.99
C ILE A 267 1.47 6.14 -2.76
N SER A 268 0.91 5.74 -3.91
CA SER A 268 0.21 6.65 -4.81
C SER A 268 -1.22 6.96 -4.34
N GLU A 269 -1.59 8.22 -4.53
CA GLU A 269 -2.80 8.87 -3.98
C GLU A 269 -4.09 8.61 -4.77
N SER A 270 -4.05 7.85 -5.88
CA SER A 270 -5.27 7.66 -6.68
C SER A 270 -5.31 6.39 -7.54
N ASP A 271 -6.49 5.78 -7.61
CA ASP A 271 -6.85 4.73 -8.57
C ASP A 271 -6.75 5.19 -10.04
N ASN A 272 -6.72 6.51 -10.27
CA ASN A 272 -6.63 7.12 -11.58
C ASN A 272 -5.20 7.35 -12.10
N SER A 273 -4.21 7.13 -11.24
CA SER A 273 -2.77 7.11 -11.52
C SER A 273 -2.41 6.13 -12.63
N PHE A 274 -1.35 6.42 -13.40
CA PHE A 274 -0.73 5.47 -14.34
C PHE A 274 -0.32 4.15 -13.65
N ILE A 275 -0.05 4.26 -12.36
CA ILE A 275 0.36 3.18 -11.46
C ILE A 275 -0.85 2.84 -10.60
N SER A 276 -1.74 1.99 -11.13
CA SER A 276 -2.95 1.55 -10.43
C SER A 276 -3.15 0.05 -10.51
N MET A 277 -3.84 -0.51 -9.51
CA MET A 277 -4.14 -1.94 -9.44
C MET A 277 -4.94 -2.41 -10.67
N ASN A 278 -5.93 -1.62 -11.10
CA ASN A 278 -6.75 -1.93 -12.27
C ASN A 278 -5.93 -2.01 -13.56
N ALA A 279 -4.87 -1.21 -13.69
CA ALA A 279 -3.98 -1.28 -14.84
C ALA A 279 -3.17 -2.59 -14.83
N VAL A 280 -2.69 -3.02 -13.66
CA VAL A 280 -1.94 -4.27 -13.48
C VAL A 280 -2.80 -5.50 -13.77
N GLU A 281 -4.05 -5.53 -13.30
CA GLU A 281 -4.94 -6.69 -13.49
C GLU A 281 -5.28 -6.99 -14.96
N LYS A 282 -5.27 -5.97 -15.81
CA LYS A 282 -5.49 -6.08 -17.26
C LYS A 282 -4.28 -6.60 -18.03
N THR A 283 -3.10 -6.62 -17.43
CA THR A 283 -1.87 -7.11 -18.07
C THR A 283 -1.90 -8.62 -18.26
N LYS A 284 -1.24 -9.11 -19.32
CA LYS A 284 -1.19 -10.55 -19.63
C LYS A 284 0.04 -11.22 -19.06
N ILE A 285 1.20 -10.56 -19.08
CA ILE A 285 2.47 -11.14 -18.63
C ILE A 285 2.76 -10.67 -17.22
N PHE A 286 2.68 -9.35 -17.00
CA PHE A 286 3.10 -8.73 -15.75
C PHE A 286 2.26 -9.16 -14.54
N ARG A 287 0.95 -9.35 -14.71
CA ARG A 287 0.02 -9.78 -13.66
C ARG A 287 0.46 -11.07 -12.95
N TYR A 288 1.00 -12.04 -13.68
CA TYR A 288 1.43 -13.31 -13.07
C TYR A 288 2.55 -13.07 -12.03
N PHE A 289 3.50 -12.20 -12.34
CA PHE A 289 4.58 -11.85 -11.41
C PHE A 289 4.06 -11.02 -10.24
N TYR A 290 3.13 -10.10 -10.51
CA TYR A 290 2.54 -9.27 -9.47
C TYR A 290 1.71 -10.08 -8.46
N GLN A 291 0.96 -11.09 -8.91
CA GLN A 291 0.13 -11.94 -8.04
C GLN A 291 0.94 -12.92 -7.17
N LEU A 292 2.20 -13.17 -7.52
CA LEU A 292 3.10 -14.01 -6.71
C LEU A 292 3.69 -13.27 -5.49
N LEU A 293 3.53 -11.95 -5.44
CA LEU A 293 4.03 -11.04 -4.40
C LEU A 293 2.93 -10.64 -3.43
#